data_AF-A5KTD5-F1
#
_entry.id   AF-A5KTD5-F1
#
_cell.length_a   1.000
_cell.length_b   1.000
_cell.length_c   1.000
_cell.angle_alpha   90.00
_cell.angle_beta   90.00
_cell.angle_gamma   90.00
#
_symmetry.space_group_name_H-M   'P 1'
#
loop_
_entity.id
_entity.type
_entity.pdbx_description
1 polymer ?
#
loop_
_entity_poly.entity_id
_entity_poly.type
_entity_poly.pdbx_seq_one_letter_code
_entity_poly.pdbx_strand_id
1 'polypeptide(L)'
;MTHFTTIGMFFIAYEETIQYMKRFKRRFYDSHPYLPLDPDPDQLKVVWPIHADWAHITVVGAGAFFGTLLRYEIGLWIPNGVNGWSAATLFVNVVGAFLLGLLLQGLLHYGKDEGGRRVLRLALGTGFMGAFTTYSSLAVSIAVLTRGNEIDQAALYACVSIGLGIMACAFGIWLATAYHNRRNGGRNA
;
A
#
# COMPACT_ATOMS: atom_id res chain seq x y z
N MET A 1 -31.88 -5.09 -19.21
CA MET A 1 -31.22 -6.39 -19.51
C MET A 1 -29.74 -6.23 -19.91
N THR A 2 -29.05 -5.18 -19.46
CA THR A 2 -27.66 -4.84 -19.88
C THR A 2 -26.62 -4.98 -18.75
N HIS A 3 -27.03 -5.20 -17.50
CA HIS A 3 -26.10 -5.35 -16.36
C HIS A 3 -25.62 -6.80 -16.13
N PHE A 4 -26.33 -7.81 -16.65
CA PHE A 4 -25.94 -9.22 -16.50
C PHE A 4 -24.79 -9.64 -17.43
N THR A 5 -24.62 -8.95 -18.56
CA THR A 5 -23.58 -9.26 -19.55
C THR A 5 -22.19 -8.74 -19.14
N THR A 6 -22.10 -7.62 -18.42
CA THR A 6 -20.80 -7.06 -17.98
C THR A 6 -20.15 -7.91 -16.89
N ILE A 7 -20.93 -8.43 -15.94
CA ILE A 7 -20.44 -9.32 -14.88
C ILE A 7 -20.01 -10.67 -15.47
N GLY A 8 -20.77 -11.21 -16.42
CA GLY A 8 -20.41 -12.42 -17.16
C GLY A 8 -19.12 -12.26 -17.98
N MET A 9 -18.92 -11.09 -18.61
CA MET A 9 -17.72 -10.80 -19.38
C MET A 9 -16.47 -10.66 -18.48
N PHE A 10 -16.62 -10.09 -17.28
CA PHE A 10 -15.57 -10.06 -16.26
C PHE A 10 -15.21 -11.45 -15.74
N PHE A 11 -16.20 -12.31 -15.53
CA PHE A 11 -15.99 -13.69 -15.08
C PHE A 11 -15.30 -14.55 -16.14
N ILE A 12 -15.68 -14.39 -17.42
CA ILE A 12 -15.04 -15.08 -18.55
C ILE A 12 -13.60 -14.58 -18.74
N ALA A 13 -13.37 -13.26 -18.71
CA ALA A 13 -12.02 -12.71 -18.77
C ALA A 13 -11.15 -13.19 -17.60
N TYR A 14 -11.72 -13.36 -16.42
CA TYR A 14 -11.03 -13.92 -15.26
C TYR A 14 -10.62 -15.38 -15.50
N GLU A 15 -11.54 -16.25 -15.93
CA GLU A 15 -11.26 -17.66 -16.22
C GLU A 15 -10.24 -17.86 -17.35
N GLU A 16 -10.35 -17.09 -18.43
CA GLU A 16 -9.40 -17.13 -19.54
C GLU A 16 -8.00 -16.69 -19.10
N THR A 17 -7.91 -15.65 -18.26
CA THR A 17 -6.64 -15.17 -17.69
C THR A 17 -5.99 -16.23 -16.80
N ILE A 18 -6.78 -16.95 -16.00
CA ILE A 18 -6.31 -18.06 -15.17
C ILE A 18 -5.77 -19.21 -16.03
N GLN A 19 -6.44 -19.56 -17.12
CA GLN A 19 -5.98 -20.61 -18.03
C GLN A 19 -4.75 -20.20 -18.83
N TYR A 20 -4.69 -18.94 -19.28
CA TYR A 20 -3.51 -18.37 -19.91
C TYR A 20 -2.31 -18.40 -18.95
N MET A 21 -2.51 -18.01 -17.68
CA MET A 21 -1.49 -18.09 -16.64
C MET A 21 -1.01 -19.53 -16.41
N LYS A 22 -1.90 -20.53 -16.39
CA LYS A 22 -1.51 -21.94 -16.27
C LYS A 22 -0.62 -22.39 -17.44
N ARG A 23 -0.94 -21.95 -18.67
CA ARG A 23 -0.12 -22.24 -19.86
C ARG A 23 1.23 -21.51 -19.86
N PHE A 24 1.24 -20.24 -19.48
CA PHE A 24 2.47 -19.44 -19.37
C PHE A 24 3.41 -20.00 -18.29
N LYS A 25 2.87 -20.42 -17.15
CA LYS A 25 3.59 -21.06 -16.04
C LYS A 25 4.31 -22.36 -16.45
N ARG A 26 3.71 -23.16 -17.34
CA ARG A 26 4.33 -24.38 -17.87
C ARG A 26 5.51 -24.06 -18.81
N ARG A 27 5.46 -22.95 -19.54
CA ARG A 27 6.49 -22.56 -20.51
C ARG A 27 7.77 -22.00 -19.89
N PHE A 28 7.71 -21.38 -18.72
CA PHE A 28 8.89 -20.87 -18.00
C PHE A 28 9.65 -21.96 -17.22
N TYR A 29 8.97 -23.04 -16.83
CA TYR A 29 9.60 -24.16 -16.13
C TYR A 29 10.57 -24.95 -17.05
N ASP A 30 10.25 -25.06 -18.34
CA ASP A 30 11.03 -25.81 -19.32
C ASP A 30 12.10 -24.97 -20.06
N SER A 31 12.56 -23.88 -19.44
CA SER A 31 13.47 -22.92 -20.11
C SER A 31 14.90 -23.42 -20.29
N HIS A 32 15.29 -24.56 -19.69
CA HIS A 32 16.69 -25.02 -19.63
C HIS A 32 16.80 -26.48 -20.12
N PRO A 33 16.71 -26.71 -21.44
CA PRO A 33 16.64 -28.04 -22.05
C PRO A 33 17.92 -28.90 -21.89
N TYR A 34 18.98 -28.34 -21.30
CA TYR A 34 20.28 -28.99 -21.09
C TYR A 34 20.50 -29.43 -19.63
N LEU A 35 19.60 -29.08 -18.71
CA LEU A 35 19.70 -29.57 -17.34
C LEU A 35 19.18 -31.01 -17.25
N PRO A 36 19.86 -31.91 -16.53
CA PRO A 36 19.30 -33.21 -16.18
C PRO A 36 17.94 -33.04 -15.52
N LEU A 37 16.98 -33.90 -15.87
CA LEU A 37 15.69 -33.95 -15.20
C LEU A 37 15.90 -34.21 -13.72
N ASP A 38 15.46 -33.28 -12.87
CA ASP A 38 15.56 -33.41 -11.42
C ASP A 38 14.67 -34.58 -10.95
N PRO A 39 15.19 -35.59 -10.23
CA PRO A 39 14.44 -36.81 -9.88
C PRO A 39 13.25 -36.59 -8.93
N ASP A 40 13.16 -35.43 -8.27
CA ASP A 40 12.20 -35.16 -7.19
C ASP A 40 11.20 -34.01 -7.52
N PRO A 41 10.40 -34.10 -8.60
CA PRO A 41 9.44 -33.04 -8.97
C PRO A 41 8.29 -32.88 -7.96
N ASP A 42 8.09 -33.84 -7.07
CA ASP A 42 7.04 -33.89 -6.05
C ASP A 42 7.46 -33.23 -4.71
N GLN A 43 8.76 -32.96 -4.51
CA GLN A 43 9.31 -32.37 -3.28
C GLN A 43 9.52 -30.84 -3.37
N LEU A 44 9.50 -30.27 -4.57
CA LEU A 44 9.62 -28.82 -4.78
C LEU A 44 8.33 -28.09 -4.38
N LYS A 45 8.25 -27.65 -3.12
CA LYS A 45 7.34 -26.54 -2.77
C LYS A 45 7.84 -25.28 -3.48
N VAL A 46 7.37 -25.06 -4.70
CA VAL A 46 7.65 -23.84 -5.45
C VAL A 46 7.02 -22.66 -4.71
N VAL A 47 7.82 -21.98 -3.87
CA VAL A 47 7.43 -20.71 -3.24
C VAL A 47 7.57 -19.65 -4.31
N TRP A 48 6.52 -19.48 -5.12
CA TRP A 48 6.50 -18.47 -6.17
C TRP A 48 6.73 -17.07 -5.59
N PRO A 49 7.47 -16.20 -6.29
CA PRO A 49 7.64 -14.83 -5.86
C PRO A 49 6.27 -14.14 -5.79
N ILE A 50 5.98 -13.50 -4.65
CA ILE A 50 4.70 -12.81 -4.38
C ILE A 50 4.40 -11.73 -5.45
N HIS A 51 5.43 -11.19 -6.10
CA HIS A 51 5.31 -10.20 -7.17
C HIS A 51 4.86 -10.77 -8.54
N ALA A 52 4.82 -12.10 -8.70
CA ALA A 52 4.35 -12.76 -9.92
C ALA A 52 2.86 -13.18 -9.84
N ASP A 53 2.20 -12.91 -8.71
CA ASP A 53 0.80 -13.22 -8.50
C ASP A 53 -0.08 -12.00 -8.80
N TRP A 54 -0.72 -12.04 -9.97
CA TRP A 54 -1.62 -11.00 -10.47
C TRP A 54 -2.75 -10.67 -9.50
N ALA A 55 -3.18 -11.62 -8.66
CA ALA A 55 -4.22 -11.36 -7.66
C ALA A 55 -3.75 -10.35 -6.60
N HIS A 56 -2.47 -10.40 -6.20
CA HIS A 56 -1.92 -9.43 -5.26
C HIS A 56 -1.77 -8.04 -5.89
N ILE A 57 -1.44 -7.98 -7.18
CA ILE A 57 -1.33 -6.71 -7.93
C ILE A 57 -2.69 -6.02 -8.03
N THR A 58 -3.76 -6.74 -8.34
CA THR A 58 -5.11 -6.14 -8.44
C THR A 58 -5.60 -5.65 -7.08
N VAL A 59 -5.29 -6.35 -6.00
CA VAL A 59 -5.58 -5.91 -4.63
C VAL A 59 -4.86 -4.60 -4.30
N VAL A 60 -3.58 -4.49 -4.63
CA VAL A 60 -2.81 -3.23 -4.46
C VAL A 60 -3.42 -2.11 -5.31
N GLY A 61 -3.74 -2.41 -6.58
CA GLY A 61 -4.33 -1.45 -7.52
C GLY A 61 -5.70 -0.92 -7.06
N ALA A 62 -6.56 -1.79 -6.55
CA ALA A 62 -7.86 -1.40 -5.99
C ALA A 62 -7.68 -0.47 -4.78
N GLY A 63 -6.78 -0.81 -3.85
CA GLY A 63 -6.44 0.06 -2.74
C GLY A 63 -5.91 1.41 -3.20
N ALA A 64 -4.98 1.41 -4.16
CA ALA A 64 -4.36 2.62 -4.70
C ALA A 64 -5.37 3.54 -5.41
N PHE A 65 -6.35 2.97 -6.11
CA PHE A 65 -7.44 3.71 -6.73
C PHE A 65 -8.20 4.55 -5.69
N PHE A 66 -8.69 3.90 -4.61
CA PHE A 66 -9.40 4.62 -3.55
C PHE A 66 -8.51 5.60 -2.79
N GLY A 67 -7.25 5.24 -2.52
CA GLY A 67 -6.29 6.12 -1.85
C GLY A 67 -6.03 7.40 -2.64
N THR A 68 -5.89 7.28 -3.97
CA THR A 68 -5.70 8.42 -4.88
C THR A 68 -6.94 9.32 -4.91
N LEU A 69 -8.14 8.74 -5.02
CA LEU A 69 -9.38 9.51 -5.02
C LEU A 69 -9.57 10.28 -3.71
N LEU A 70 -9.35 9.63 -2.57
CA LEU A 70 -9.50 10.32 -1.28
C LEU A 70 -8.47 11.45 -1.12
N ARG A 71 -7.22 11.22 -1.53
CA ARG A 71 -6.20 12.28 -1.54
C ARG A 71 -6.61 13.45 -2.43
N TYR A 72 -7.14 13.16 -3.63
CA TYR A 72 -7.62 14.18 -4.56
C TYR A 72 -8.76 14.99 -3.94
N GLU A 73 -9.78 14.32 -3.40
CA GLU A 73 -10.90 14.98 -2.72
C GLU A 73 -10.40 15.86 -1.57
N ILE A 74 -9.57 15.35 -0.66
CA ILE A 74 -9.03 16.17 0.43
C ILE A 74 -8.29 17.41 -0.10
N GLY A 75 -7.56 17.28 -1.21
CA GLY A 75 -6.90 18.40 -1.89
C GLY A 75 -7.85 19.45 -2.47
N LEU A 76 -9.10 19.10 -2.77
CA LEU A 76 -10.14 20.06 -3.17
C LEU A 76 -10.75 20.80 -1.98
N TRP A 77 -10.87 20.13 -0.83
CA TRP A 77 -11.52 20.68 0.36
C TRP A 77 -10.57 21.50 1.23
N ILE A 78 -9.28 21.16 1.25
CA ILE A 78 -8.26 21.89 1.99
C ILE A 78 -7.59 22.88 1.01
N PRO A 79 -7.80 24.20 1.18
CA PRO A 79 -7.14 25.19 0.33
C PRO A 79 -5.62 25.00 0.38
N ASN A 80 -4.97 25.15 -0.77
CA ASN A 80 -3.52 25.30 -0.77
C ASN A 80 -3.18 26.53 0.06
N GLY A 81 -2.29 26.37 1.04
CA GLY A 81 -1.86 27.46 1.89
C GLY A 81 -1.17 28.55 1.09
N VAL A 82 -1.18 29.75 1.64
CA VAL A 82 -0.51 30.92 1.06
C VAL A 82 0.99 30.61 0.89
N ASN A 83 1.59 31.06 -0.21
CA ASN A 83 3.03 30.96 -0.51
C ASN A 83 3.64 29.55 -0.68
N GLY A 84 2.86 28.53 -1.08
CA GLY A 84 3.43 27.21 -1.44
C GLY A 84 3.46 26.18 -0.30
N TRP A 85 2.94 26.53 0.88
CA TRP A 85 2.62 25.57 1.94
C TRP A 85 1.37 24.75 1.59
N SER A 86 1.52 23.50 1.18
CA SER A 86 0.36 22.63 0.91
C SER A 86 -0.13 21.96 2.20
N ALA A 87 -1.06 22.61 2.91
CA ALA A 87 -1.71 22.05 4.09
C ALA A 87 -2.38 20.69 3.80
N ALA A 88 -2.96 20.54 2.61
CA ALA A 88 -3.54 19.27 2.14
C ALA A 88 -2.49 18.15 2.10
N THR A 89 -1.31 18.43 1.51
CA THR A 89 -0.21 17.47 1.40
C THR A 89 0.32 17.07 2.78
N LEU A 90 0.53 18.04 3.66
CA LEU A 90 0.96 17.78 5.03
C LEU A 90 -0.06 16.87 5.75
N PHE A 91 -1.35 17.21 5.65
CA PHE A 91 -2.42 16.46 6.28
C PHE A 91 -2.48 15.01 5.81
N VAL A 92 -2.53 14.76 4.49
CA VAL A 92 -2.62 13.38 3.96
C VAL A 92 -1.39 12.56 4.33
N ASN A 93 -0.19 13.16 4.33
CA ASN A 93 1.04 12.46 4.69
C ASN A 93 1.07 12.10 6.19
N VAL A 94 0.69 13.03 7.07
CA VAL A 94 0.68 12.81 8.53
C VAL A 94 -0.39 11.78 8.91
N VAL A 95 -1.62 11.92 8.39
CA VAL A 95 -2.70 10.97 8.64
C VAL A 95 -2.34 9.59 8.07
N GLY A 96 -1.79 9.54 6.86
CA GLY A 96 -1.37 8.29 6.23
C GLY A 96 -0.25 7.60 7.02
N ALA A 97 0.73 8.34 7.52
CA ALA A 97 1.81 7.80 8.35
C ALA A 97 1.27 7.23 9.68
N PHE A 98 0.35 7.93 10.34
CA PHE A 98 -0.32 7.43 11.55
C PHE A 98 -1.09 6.14 11.29
N LEU A 99 -1.96 6.13 10.27
CA LEU A 99 -2.78 4.98 9.94
C LEU A 99 -1.94 3.79 9.47
N LEU A 100 -0.85 4.02 8.74
CA LEU A 100 0.07 2.98 8.31
C LEU A 100 0.81 2.36 9.50
N GLY A 101 1.30 3.17 10.44
CA GLY A 101 1.92 2.68 11.68
C GLY A 101 0.95 1.83 12.50
N LEU A 102 -0.30 2.29 12.65
CA LEU A 102 -1.37 1.55 13.34
C LEU A 102 -1.68 0.22 12.63
N LEU A 103 -1.82 0.25 11.30
CA LEU A 103 -2.12 -0.93 10.49
C LEU A 103 -1.02 -1.98 10.62
N LEU A 104 0.23 -1.61 10.33
CA LEU A 104 1.33 -2.57 10.29
C LEU A 104 1.59 -3.17 11.67
N GLN A 105 1.61 -2.34 12.72
CA GLN A 105 1.76 -2.84 14.07
C GLN A 105 0.57 -3.69 14.51
N GLY A 106 -0.65 -3.32 14.13
CA GLY A 106 -1.84 -4.14 14.38
C GLY A 106 -1.72 -5.52 13.73
N LEU A 107 -1.35 -5.59 12.46
CA LEU A 107 -1.20 -6.86 11.73
C LEU A 107 -0.12 -7.76 12.35
N LEU A 108 1.00 -7.20 12.77
CA LEU A 108 2.10 -7.94 13.42
C LEU A 108 1.63 -8.69 14.67
N HIS A 109 0.77 -8.08 15.49
CA HIS A 109 0.27 -8.71 16.72
C HIS A 109 -0.68 -9.89 16.46
N TYR A 110 -1.32 -9.97 15.29
CA TYR A 110 -2.21 -11.08 15.00
C TYR A 110 -1.45 -12.33 14.52
N GLY A 111 -0.20 -12.20 14.07
CA GLY A 111 0.70 -13.30 13.69
C GLY A 111 1.30 -13.15 12.30
N LYS A 112 1.70 -14.26 11.67
CA LYS A 112 2.43 -14.25 10.38
C LYS A 112 1.68 -13.56 9.25
N ASP A 113 2.44 -12.96 8.32
CA ASP A 113 1.95 -12.26 7.12
C ASP A 113 1.53 -13.24 6.01
N GLU A 114 0.40 -13.92 6.26
CA GLU A 114 -0.13 -14.96 5.39
C GLU A 114 -1.65 -14.80 5.18
N GLY A 115 -2.17 -15.39 4.10
CA GLY A 115 -3.60 -15.40 3.76
C GLY A 115 -4.22 -14.00 3.77
N GLY A 116 -5.34 -13.84 4.47
CA GLY A 116 -6.10 -12.58 4.53
C GLY A 116 -5.31 -11.40 5.10
N ARG A 117 -4.31 -11.63 5.96
CA ARG A 117 -3.50 -10.54 6.53
C ARG A 117 -2.56 -9.93 5.49
N ARG A 118 -1.97 -10.78 4.66
CA ARG A 118 -1.17 -10.34 3.52
C ARG A 118 -2.01 -9.51 2.56
N VAL A 119 -3.21 -9.99 2.24
CA VAL A 119 -4.16 -9.26 1.39
C VAL A 119 -4.49 -7.90 2.00
N LEU A 120 -4.78 -7.84 3.30
CA LEU A 120 -5.09 -6.58 3.99
C LEU A 120 -3.90 -5.61 4.00
N ARG A 121 -2.68 -6.11 4.26
CA ARG A 121 -1.45 -5.32 4.21
C ARG A 121 -1.19 -4.74 2.83
N LEU A 122 -1.42 -5.52 1.78
CA LEU A 122 -1.23 -5.09 0.40
C LEU A 122 -2.33 -4.10 -0.03
N ALA A 123 -3.59 -4.37 0.29
CA ALA A 123 -4.70 -3.48 -0.04
C ALA A 123 -4.58 -2.13 0.65
N LEU A 124 -4.42 -2.14 1.98
CA LEU A 124 -4.46 -0.92 2.78
C LEU A 124 -3.09 -0.28 2.95
N GLY A 125 -2.04 -1.06 3.20
CA GLY A 125 -0.69 -0.53 3.41
C GLY A 125 -0.05 -0.10 2.10
N THR A 126 0.20 -1.03 1.20
CA THR A 126 0.89 -0.75 -0.07
C THR A 126 -0.01 0.01 -1.06
N GLY A 127 -1.25 -0.43 -1.22
CA GLY A 127 -2.20 0.18 -2.16
C GLY A 127 -2.70 1.52 -1.66
N PHE A 128 -3.61 1.49 -0.69
CA PHE A 128 -4.32 2.69 -0.23
C PHE A 128 -3.37 3.72 0.39
N MET A 129 -2.63 3.37 1.45
CA MET A 129 -1.76 4.35 2.12
C MET A 129 -0.61 4.81 1.20
N GLY A 130 -0.10 3.92 0.34
CA GLY A 130 0.92 4.26 -0.64
C GLY A 130 0.46 5.29 -1.67
N ALA A 131 -0.81 5.26 -2.08
CA ALA A 131 -1.37 6.23 -3.04
C ALA A 131 -2.03 7.46 -2.38
N PHE A 132 -2.47 7.30 -1.14
CA PHE A 132 -3.05 8.35 -0.30
C PHE A 132 -2.00 9.33 0.21
N THR A 133 -0.78 8.86 0.48
CA THR A 133 0.37 9.72 0.79
C THR A 133 1.13 10.09 -0.48
N THR A 134 1.86 11.21 -0.46
CA THR A 134 2.54 11.73 -1.65
C THR A 134 3.84 12.46 -1.31
N TYR A 135 4.96 11.92 -1.80
CA TYR A 135 6.24 12.62 -1.76
C TYR A 135 6.35 13.69 -2.86
N SER A 136 5.80 13.42 -4.04
CA SER A 136 5.88 14.34 -5.18
C SER A 136 5.23 15.70 -4.89
N SER A 137 4.07 15.72 -4.22
CA SER A 137 3.41 16.99 -3.87
C SER A 137 4.18 17.77 -2.80
N LEU A 138 4.84 17.08 -1.88
CA LEU A 138 5.75 17.68 -0.90
C LEU A 138 6.96 18.30 -1.60
N ALA A 139 7.58 17.57 -2.54
CA ALA A 139 8.72 18.05 -3.30
C ALA A 139 8.36 19.28 -4.15
N VAL A 140 7.18 19.31 -4.77
CA VAL A 140 6.68 20.48 -5.49
C VAL A 140 6.52 21.68 -4.57
N SER A 141 5.94 21.50 -3.38
CA SER A 141 5.77 22.57 -2.38
C SER A 141 7.12 23.18 -1.97
N ILE A 142 8.11 22.33 -1.66
CA ILE A 142 9.48 22.76 -1.35
C ILE A 142 10.11 23.49 -2.55
N ALA A 143 9.97 22.97 -3.76
CA ALA A 143 10.55 23.58 -4.96
C ALA A 143 9.94 24.96 -5.26
N VAL A 144 8.63 25.13 -5.05
CA VAL A 144 7.93 26.41 -5.20
C VAL A 144 8.47 27.43 -4.19
N LEU A 145 8.59 27.05 -2.91
CA LEU A 145 9.15 27.90 -1.85
C LEU A 145 10.58 28.35 -2.16
N THR A 146 11.45 27.40 -2.55
CA THR A 146 12.83 27.71 -2.93
C THR A 146 12.90 28.66 -4.12
N ARG A 147 12.04 28.50 -5.13
CA ARG A 147 11.97 29.42 -6.28
C ARG A 147 11.44 30.80 -5.91
N GLY A 148 10.59 30.89 -4.89
CA GLY A 148 10.10 32.14 -4.30
C GLY A 148 11.14 32.88 -3.45
N ASN A 149 12.38 32.37 -3.36
CA ASN A 149 13.44 32.89 -2.49
C ASN A 149 13.10 32.77 -0.98
N GLU A 150 12.17 31.90 -0.61
CA GLU A 150 11.77 31.60 0.78
C GLU A 150 12.43 30.28 1.24
N ILE A 151 13.77 30.25 1.28
CA ILE A 151 14.54 29.03 1.59
C ILE A 151 14.31 28.56 3.04
N ASP A 152 14.13 29.51 3.96
CA ASP A 152 13.77 29.25 5.36
C ASP A 152 12.43 28.51 5.47
N GLN A 153 11.42 28.94 4.70
CA GLN A 153 10.11 28.30 4.66
C GLN A 153 10.17 26.92 4.00
N ALA A 154 10.96 26.76 2.94
CA ALA A 154 11.19 25.47 2.30
C ALA A 154 11.79 24.46 3.28
N ALA A 155 12.81 24.86 4.03
CA ALA A 155 13.46 24.03 5.05
C ALA A 155 12.50 23.72 6.20
N LEU A 156 11.74 24.72 6.68
CA LEU A 156 10.76 24.52 7.74
C LEU A 156 9.67 23.54 7.32
N TYR A 157 9.10 23.69 6.13
CA TYR A 157 8.06 22.79 5.62
C TYR A 157 8.56 21.35 5.47
N ALA A 158 9.80 21.15 5.01
CA ALA A 158 10.44 19.84 4.93
C ALA A 158 10.59 19.19 6.31
N CYS A 159 11.17 19.93 7.28
CA CYS A 159 11.37 19.47 8.65
C CYS A 159 10.06 19.13 9.34
N VAL A 160 9.04 19.99 9.21
CA VAL A 160 7.71 19.77 9.80
C VAL A 160 7.04 18.55 9.17
N SER A 161 7.08 18.41 7.84
CA SER A 161 6.45 17.28 7.16
C SER A 161 7.07 15.94 7.56
N ILE A 162 8.40 15.86 7.59
CA ILE A 162 9.12 14.63 7.98
C ILE A 162 8.94 14.37 9.48
N GLY A 163 9.15 15.39 10.31
CA GLY A 163 9.06 15.27 11.77
C GLY A 163 7.67 14.83 12.23
N LEU A 164 6.61 15.50 11.75
CA LEU A 164 5.24 15.11 12.07
C LEU A 164 4.89 13.73 11.51
N GLY A 165 5.37 13.38 10.30
CA GLY A 165 5.17 12.04 9.74
C GLY A 165 5.77 10.93 10.62
N ILE A 166 7.00 11.12 11.09
CA ILE A 166 7.68 10.17 11.99
C ILE A 166 6.92 10.07 13.32
N MET A 167 6.59 11.21 13.94
CA MET A 167 5.85 11.24 15.21
C MET A 167 4.48 10.57 15.09
N ALA A 168 3.76 10.84 14.00
CA ALA A 168 2.46 10.25 13.72
C ALA A 168 2.56 8.72 13.55
N CYS A 169 3.53 8.23 12.79
CA CYS A 169 3.77 6.79 12.64
C CYS A 169 4.10 6.13 13.98
N ALA A 170 5.01 6.71 14.75
CA ALA A 170 5.38 6.21 16.09
C ALA A 170 4.16 6.18 17.03
N PHE A 171 3.31 7.20 16.98
CA PHE A 171 2.08 7.26 17.76
C PHE A 171 1.08 6.17 17.33
N GLY A 172 0.94 5.91 16.03
CA GLY A 172 0.11 4.80 15.52
C GLY A 172 0.58 3.43 16.00
N ILE A 173 1.90 3.19 15.98
CA ILE A 173 2.54 1.96 16.50
C ILE A 173 2.28 1.83 18.02
N TRP A 174 2.51 2.90 18.77
CA TRP A 174 2.27 2.92 20.21
C TRP A 174 0.82 2.59 20.55
N LEU A 175 -0.13 3.22 19.85
CA LEU A 175 -1.56 3.02 20.06
C LEU A 175 -2.00 1.58 19.76
N ALA A 176 -1.54 1.01 18.65
CA ALA A 176 -1.82 -0.39 18.30
C ALA A 176 -1.29 -1.37 19.36
N THR A 177 -0.08 -1.12 19.86
CA THR A 177 0.54 -1.93 20.92
C THR A 177 -0.22 -1.80 22.25
N ALA A 178 -0.59 -0.58 22.64
CA ALA A 178 -1.35 -0.32 23.86
C ALA A 178 -2.72 -0.99 23.84
N TYR A 179 -3.41 -0.94 22.70
CA TYR A 179 -4.71 -1.60 22.51
C TYR A 179 -4.59 -3.13 22.64
N HIS A 180 -3.56 -3.73 22.06
CA HIS A 180 -3.31 -5.17 22.16
C HIS A 180 -3.03 -5.62 23.61
N ASN A 181 -2.17 -4.89 24.32
CA ASN A 181 -1.82 -5.21 25.71
C ASN A 181 -3.04 -5.18 26.64
N ARG A 182 -3.93 -4.20 26.49
CA ARG A 182 -5.17 -4.13 27.28
C ARG A 182 -6.08 -5.32 27.03
N ARG A 183 -6.20 -5.77 25.77
CA ARG A 183 -7.05 -6.91 25.41
C ARG A 183 -6.53 -8.24 25.96
N ASN A 184 -5.22 -8.40 26.07
CA ASN A 184 -4.63 -9.62 26.63
C ASN A 184 -4.58 -9.60 28.17
N GLY A 185 -4.37 -8.43 28.78
CA GLY A 185 -4.40 -8.27 30.23
C GLY A 185 -5.76 -8.61 30.85
N GLY A 186 -6.87 -8.33 30.16
CA GLY A 186 -8.22 -8.70 30.61
C GLY A 186 -8.65 -10.14 30.31
N ARG A 187 -7.83 -10.95 29.63
CA ARG A 187 -8.12 -12.39 29.38
C ARG A 187 -7.43 -13.32 30.38
N ASN A 188 -6.50 -12.80 31.17
CA ASN A 188 -5.69 -13.55 32.15
C ASN A 188 -6.03 -13.18 33.61
N ALA A 189 -7.09 -12.40 33.83
CA ALA A 189 -7.64 -12.03 35.14
C ALA A 189 -9.05 -12.59 35.27
#